data_AF-A0A3N7FYR9-F1
#
_entry.id   AF-A0A3N7FYR9-F1
#
_cell.length_a   1.000
_cell.length_b   1.000
_cell.length_c   1.000
_cell.angle_alpha   90.00
_cell.angle_beta   90.00
_cell.angle_gamma   90.00
#
_symmetry.space_group_name_H-M   'P 1'
#
loop_
_entity.id
_entity.type
_entity.pdbx_description
1 polymer ?
#
loop_
_entity_poly.entity_id
_entity_poly.type
_entity_poly.pdbx_seq_one_letter_code
_entity_poly.pdbx_strand_id
1 'polypeptide(L)'
;MNVLLYAPPLLLLMLKAMNIYGVISALACAALVQILAGLPFLVSHPIAYISRAFNLGRVFIHFWSVNFKFIPEPVFVSKQFAISLLIAHLGLLATFAHYKWCRHEGGLFKFLHSKVTSALSSSSSSGLKILKEEHIMTTLFAGNFIGIVCARSLHYQFYSWYFYSLPYLLWKTHFPTSLRLILFVGVEFCWNVYPSNNYSSALLLCLHLLILWGLWSAQSEYPYVEEKLSTRKKEK
;
A
#
# COMPACT_ATOMS: atom_id res chain seq x y z
N MET A 1 0.86 -1.12 -13.17
CA MET A 1 -0.02 -0.42 -12.22
C MET A 1 0.38 -0.66 -10.75
N ASN A 2 1.58 -1.17 -10.46
CA ASN A 2 1.98 -1.47 -9.07
C ASN A 2 2.11 -0.20 -8.20
N VAL A 3 2.62 0.91 -8.76
CA VAL A 3 2.69 2.22 -8.06
C VAL A 3 1.36 2.65 -7.44
N LEU A 4 0.22 2.30 -8.07
CA LEU A 4 -1.11 2.66 -7.55
C LEU A 4 -1.47 1.95 -6.24
N LEU A 5 -0.80 0.83 -5.91
CA LEU A 5 -1.01 0.14 -4.63
C LEU A 5 -0.52 0.97 -3.44
N TYR A 6 0.39 1.93 -3.66
CA TYR A 6 0.80 2.91 -2.66
C TYR A 6 -0.21 4.05 -2.48
N ALA A 7 -1.19 4.23 -3.37
CA ALA A 7 -2.07 5.40 -3.31
C ALA A 7 -2.95 5.45 -2.04
N PRO A 8 -3.63 4.35 -1.61
CA PRO A 8 -4.38 4.37 -0.35
C PRO A 8 -3.54 4.67 0.90
N PRO A 9 -2.40 3.98 1.17
CA PRO A 9 -1.58 4.31 2.34
C PRO A 9 -0.95 5.70 2.25
N LEU A 10 -0.55 6.17 1.05
CA LEU A 10 -0.02 7.51 0.87
C LEU A 10 -1.07 8.58 1.23
N LEU A 11 -2.30 8.43 0.75
CA LEU A 11 -3.40 9.35 1.08
C LEU A 11 -3.63 9.41 2.59
N LEU A 12 -3.60 8.25 3.27
CA LEU A 12 -3.74 8.21 4.73
C LEU A 12 -2.61 8.97 5.45
N LEU A 13 -1.37 8.78 5.02
CA LEU A 13 -0.20 9.46 5.59
C LEU A 13 -0.27 10.98 5.34
N MET A 14 -0.69 11.41 4.15
CA MET A 14 -0.92 12.82 3.85
C MET A 14 -1.99 13.39 4.79
N LEU A 15 -3.14 12.72 4.94
CA LEU A 15 -4.18 13.14 5.89
C LEU A 15 -3.65 13.23 7.32
N LYS A 16 -2.69 12.37 7.72
CA LYS A 16 -2.08 12.42 9.06
C LYS A 16 -1.09 13.58 9.22
N ALA A 17 -0.29 13.87 8.19
CA ALA A 17 0.78 14.88 8.24
C ALA A 17 0.28 16.31 8.04
N MET A 18 -0.76 16.51 7.22
CA MET A 18 -1.24 17.83 6.80
C MET A 18 -2.75 18.00 7.01
N ASN A 19 -3.23 19.24 6.84
CA ASN A 19 -4.66 19.57 6.79
C ASN A 19 -5.23 19.27 5.39
N ILE A 20 -6.56 19.30 5.25
CA ILE A 20 -7.24 18.95 3.98
C ILE A 20 -6.80 19.88 2.84
N TYR A 21 -6.63 21.18 3.10
CA TYR A 21 -6.13 22.12 2.10
C TYR A 21 -4.73 21.75 1.60
N GLY A 22 -3.82 21.37 2.50
CA GLY A 22 -2.49 20.87 2.14
C GLY A 22 -2.55 19.60 1.29
N VAL A 23 -3.44 18.65 1.64
CA VAL A 23 -3.64 17.42 0.85
C VAL A 23 -4.10 17.76 -0.55
N ILE A 24 -5.12 18.61 -0.68
CA ILE A 24 -5.67 19.04 -1.97
C ILE A 24 -4.59 19.75 -2.80
N SER A 25 -3.83 20.66 -2.19
CA SER A 25 -2.74 21.39 -2.87
C SER A 25 -1.65 20.43 -3.37
N ALA A 26 -1.22 19.47 -2.55
CA ALA A 26 -0.22 18.49 -2.94
C ALA A 26 -0.71 17.56 -4.07
N LEU A 27 -1.97 17.10 -4.00
CA LEU A 27 -2.58 16.31 -5.07
C LEU A 27 -2.76 17.13 -6.36
N ALA A 28 -3.11 18.41 -6.26
CA ALA A 28 -3.20 19.30 -7.40
C ALA A 28 -1.84 19.52 -8.06
N CYS A 29 -0.77 19.67 -7.27
CA CYS A 29 0.60 19.74 -7.78
C CYS A 29 0.99 18.45 -8.51
N ALA A 30 0.71 17.28 -7.94
CA ALA A 30 0.96 16.00 -8.59
C ALA A 30 0.17 15.86 -9.92
N ALA A 31 -1.10 16.26 -9.92
CA ALA A 31 -1.94 16.26 -11.11
C ALA A 31 -1.42 17.21 -12.19
N LEU A 32 -0.96 18.41 -11.81
CA LEU A 32 -0.36 19.38 -12.72
C LEU A 32 0.87 18.79 -13.41
N VAL A 33 1.77 18.14 -12.66
CA VAL A 33 2.95 17.46 -13.23
C VAL A 33 2.53 16.40 -14.25
N GLN A 34 1.51 15.58 -13.94
CA GLN A 34 0.99 14.58 -14.89
C GLN A 34 0.37 15.20 -16.14
N ILE A 35 -0.36 16.32 -16.00
CA ILE A 35 -0.94 17.05 -17.14
C ILE A 35 0.15 17.64 -18.01
N LEU A 36 1.16 18.28 -17.43
CA LEU A 36 2.27 18.88 -18.17
C LEU A 36 3.09 17.83 -18.91
N ALA A 37 3.43 16.72 -18.24
CA ALA A 37 4.15 15.60 -18.87
C ALA A 37 3.31 14.91 -19.96
N GLY A 38 1.99 14.82 -19.76
CA GLY A 38 1.04 14.23 -20.71
C GLY A 38 0.57 15.17 -21.81
N LEU A 39 0.87 16.47 -21.73
CA LEU A 39 0.32 17.52 -22.58
C LEU A 39 0.41 17.23 -24.09
N PRO A 40 1.57 16.82 -24.67
CA PRO A 40 1.64 16.55 -26.10
C PRO A 40 0.64 15.45 -26.53
N PHE A 41 0.44 14.44 -25.69
CA PHE A 41 -0.49 13.35 -25.97
C PHE A 41 -1.94 13.74 -25.71
N LEU A 42 -2.19 14.59 -24.71
CA LEU A 42 -3.53 15.10 -24.37
C LEU A 42 -4.07 16.02 -25.46
N VAL A 43 -3.22 16.82 -26.11
CA VAL A 43 -3.62 17.70 -27.20
C VAL A 43 -3.81 16.91 -28.50
N SER A 44 -2.91 15.99 -28.84
CA SER A 44 -2.98 15.25 -30.11
C SER A 44 -3.96 14.07 -30.08
N HIS A 45 -3.98 13.30 -28.99
CA HIS A 45 -4.72 12.04 -28.89
C HIS A 45 -5.32 11.80 -27.49
N PRO A 46 -6.22 12.67 -26.99
CA PRO A 46 -6.70 12.63 -25.60
C PRO A 46 -7.35 11.30 -25.22
N ILE A 47 -8.23 10.78 -26.07
CA ILE A 47 -8.98 9.54 -25.82
C ILE A 47 -8.01 8.35 -25.75
N ALA A 48 -7.06 8.26 -26.70
CA ALA A 48 -6.08 7.18 -26.74
C ALA A 48 -5.13 7.26 -25.53
N TYR A 49 -4.65 8.46 -25.19
CA TYR A 49 -3.76 8.65 -24.04
C TYR A 49 -4.44 8.23 -22.74
N ILE A 50 -5.62 8.76 -22.43
CA ILE A 50 -6.33 8.46 -21.18
C ILE A 50 -6.74 6.98 -21.09
N SER A 51 -7.31 6.41 -22.17
CA SER A 51 -7.73 5.01 -22.17
C SER A 51 -6.56 4.02 -22.07
N ARG A 52 -5.38 4.37 -22.57
CA ARG A 52 -4.19 3.51 -22.54
C ARG A 52 -3.33 3.72 -21.30
N ALA A 53 -3.35 4.92 -20.69
CA ALA A 53 -2.70 5.18 -19.41
C ALA A 53 -3.25 4.29 -18.30
N PHE A 54 -4.58 4.08 -18.28
CA PHE A 54 -5.26 3.24 -17.30
C PHE A 54 -6.15 2.19 -17.98
N ASN A 55 -5.52 1.16 -18.56
CA ASN A 55 -6.27 0.05 -19.13
C ASN A 55 -6.76 -0.92 -18.06
N LEU A 56 -7.79 -0.51 -17.31
CA LEU A 56 -8.41 -1.29 -16.23
C LEU A 56 -9.17 -2.53 -16.73
N GLY A 57 -9.53 -2.56 -18.02
CA GLY A 57 -10.15 -3.74 -18.65
C GLY A 57 -9.14 -4.83 -19.02
N ARG A 58 -7.84 -4.59 -18.84
CA ARG A 58 -6.80 -5.57 -19.20
C ARG A 58 -6.88 -6.80 -18.29
N VAL A 59 -7.08 -7.95 -18.91
CA VAL A 59 -6.93 -9.26 -18.28
C VAL A 59 -5.58 -9.83 -18.73
N PHE A 60 -4.70 -10.10 -17.78
CA PHE A 60 -3.44 -10.77 -18.07
C PHE A 60 -3.69 -12.26 -18.27
N ILE A 61 -2.95 -12.86 -19.19
CA ILE A 61 -3.06 -14.29 -19.48
C ILE A 61 -2.58 -15.12 -18.29
N HIS A 62 -3.35 -16.16 -17.96
CA HIS A 62 -3.10 -17.03 -16.80
C HIS A 62 -1.73 -17.72 -16.89
N PHE A 63 -1.21 -17.92 -18.10
CA PHE A 63 0.11 -18.52 -18.35
C PHE A 63 1.25 -17.80 -17.59
N TRP A 64 1.25 -16.46 -17.57
CA TRP A 64 2.34 -15.67 -16.99
C TRP A 64 2.13 -15.30 -15.51
N SER A 65 1.03 -15.74 -14.88
CA SER A 65 0.75 -15.37 -13.50
C SER A 65 1.56 -16.19 -12.51
N VAL A 66 2.31 -15.54 -11.65
CA VAL A 66 2.99 -16.17 -10.50
C VAL A 66 2.02 -16.35 -9.34
N ASN A 67 1.10 -15.39 -9.13
CA ASN A 67 0.06 -15.48 -8.10
C ASN A 67 -1.18 -16.21 -8.62
N PHE A 68 -1.88 -16.93 -7.74
CA PHE A 68 -3.11 -17.68 -8.03
C PHE A 68 -3.02 -18.64 -9.25
N LYS A 69 -1.83 -19.13 -9.62
CA LYS A 69 -1.61 -20.06 -10.75
C LYS A 69 -2.32 -21.40 -10.57
N PHE A 70 -2.53 -21.80 -9.32
CA PHE A 70 -3.25 -23.00 -8.94
C PHE A 70 -4.77 -22.89 -9.17
N ILE A 71 -5.29 -21.69 -9.44
CA ILE A 71 -6.70 -21.48 -9.75
C ILE A 71 -6.95 -21.83 -11.22
N PRO A 72 -8.01 -22.61 -11.55
CA PRO A 72 -8.35 -22.90 -12.93
C PRO A 72 -8.56 -21.62 -13.75
N GLU A 73 -8.08 -21.61 -14.99
CA GLU A 73 -8.11 -20.43 -15.86
C GLU A 73 -9.51 -19.79 -16.01
N PRO A 74 -10.62 -20.54 -16.19
CA PRO A 74 -11.96 -19.95 -16.28
C PRO A 74 -12.35 -19.15 -15.04
N VAL A 75 -11.93 -19.60 -13.86
CA VAL A 75 -12.17 -18.91 -12.59
C VAL A 75 -11.23 -17.71 -12.47
N PHE A 76 -9.95 -17.88 -12.82
CA PHE A 76 -8.93 -16.84 -12.78
C PHE A 76 -9.31 -15.63 -13.64
N VAL A 77 -9.80 -15.84 -14.86
CA VAL A 77 -10.17 -14.72 -15.75
C VAL A 77 -11.51 -14.09 -15.39
N SER A 78 -12.32 -14.73 -14.55
CA SER A 78 -13.67 -14.29 -14.22
C SER A 78 -13.71 -12.92 -13.50
N LYS A 79 -14.79 -12.17 -13.78
CA LYS A 79 -15.06 -10.89 -13.09
C LYS A 79 -15.35 -11.09 -11.61
N GLN A 80 -16.02 -12.19 -11.25
CA GLN A 80 -16.34 -12.52 -9.86
C GLN A 80 -15.07 -12.67 -9.03
N PHE A 81 -14.08 -13.42 -9.53
CA PHE A 81 -12.80 -13.57 -8.84
C PHE A 81 -12.06 -12.24 -8.71
N ALA A 82 -11.99 -11.45 -9.79
CA ALA A 82 -11.36 -10.12 -9.74
C ALA A 82 -12.03 -9.17 -8.72
N ILE A 83 -13.36 -9.13 -8.66
CA ILE A 83 -14.11 -8.31 -7.69
C ILE A 83 -13.88 -8.84 -6.27
N SER A 84 -13.88 -10.16 -6.05
CA SER A 84 -13.62 -10.74 -4.73
C SER A 84 -12.24 -10.35 -4.18
N LEU A 85 -11.21 -10.35 -5.04
CA LEU A 85 -9.86 -9.92 -4.69
C LEU A 85 -9.79 -8.42 -4.42
N LEU A 86 -10.54 -7.60 -5.16
CA LEU A 86 -10.64 -6.16 -4.90
C LEU A 86 -11.31 -5.88 -3.54
N ILE A 87 -12.41 -6.59 -3.22
CA ILE A 87 -13.07 -6.48 -1.92
C ILE A 87 -12.10 -6.91 -0.81
N ALA A 88 -11.38 -8.01 -0.99
CA ALA A 88 -10.37 -8.46 -0.03
C ALA A 88 -9.25 -7.41 0.15
N HIS A 89 -8.76 -6.82 -0.94
CA HIS A 89 -7.74 -5.77 -0.90
C HIS A 89 -8.20 -4.55 -0.09
N LEU A 90 -9.37 -4.00 -0.42
CA LEU A 90 -9.94 -2.83 0.26
C LEU A 90 -10.29 -3.15 1.71
N GLY A 91 -10.80 -4.35 1.98
CA GLY A 91 -11.09 -4.82 3.34
C GLY A 91 -9.84 -4.95 4.20
N LEU A 92 -8.76 -5.53 3.67
CA LEU A 92 -7.48 -5.61 4.38
C LEU A 92 -6.88 -4.22 4.62
N LEU A 93 -6.91 -3.33 3.63
CA LEU A 93 -6.45 -1.95 3.79
C LEU A 93 -7.26 -1.20 4.86
N ALA A 94 -8.59 -1.31 4.84
CA ALA A 94 -9.45 -0.67 5.85
C ALA A 94 -9.19 -1.24 7.25
N THR A 95 -8.98 -2.55 7.35
CA THR A 95 -8.67 -3.25 8.61
C THR A 95 -7.33 -2.79 9.17
N PHE A 96 -6.27 -2.78 8.37
CA PHE A 96 -4.96 -2.25 8.77
C PHE A 96 -5.04 -0.76 9.12
N ALA A 97 -5.73 0.04 8.32
CA ALA A 97 -5.91 1.46 8.59
C ALA A 97 -6.62 1.68 9.93
N HIS A 98 -7.69 0.94 10.21
CA HIS A 98 -8.47 1.10 11.43
C HIS A 98 -7.71 0.63 12.67
N TYR A 99 -7.20 -0.60 12.68
CA TYR A 99 -6.66 -1.22 13.88
C TYR A 99 -5.16 -0.99 14.09
N LYS A 100 -4.41 -0.69 13.02
CA LYS A 100 -2.95 -0.58 13.07
C LYS A 100 -2.45 0.84 12.85
N TRP A 101 -2.81 1.46 11.73
CA TRP A 101 -2.24 2.75 11.33
C TRP A 101 -2.90 3.95 12.00
N CYS A 102 -4.20 3.88 12.30
CA CYS A 102 -4.97 4.92 13.00
C CYS A 102 -5.32 4.57 14.45
N ARG A 103 -4.64 3.58 15.05
CA ARG A 103 -4.95 3.11 16.41
C ARG A 103 -4.90 4.24 17.44
N HIS A 104 -3.88 5.09 17.35
CA HIS A 104 -3.65 6.19 18.30
C HIS A 104 -4.62 7.36 18.12
N GLU A 105 -5.31 7.42 16.98
CA GLU A 105 -6.37 8.39 16.67
C GLU A 105 -7.77 7.85 16.99
N GLY A 106 -7.86 6.64 17.58
CA GLY A 106 -9.12 5.97 17.88
C GLY A 106 -9.79 5.31 16.67
N GLY A 107 -8.99 4.93 15.68
CA GLY A 107 -9.42 4.22 14.48
C GLY A 107 -9.66 5.10 13.26
N LEU A 108 -9.81 4.47 12.10
CA LEU A 108 -9.92 5.15 10.81
C LEU A 108 -11.13 6.11 10.75
N PHE A 109 -12.30 5.66 11.21
CA PHE A 109 -13.53 6.45 11.10
C PHE A 109 -13.50 7.69 11.99
N LYS A 110 -13.04 7.56 13.24
CA LYS A 110 -12.89 8.69 14.16
C LYS A 110 -11.86 9.69 13.64
N PHE A 111 -10.76 9.19 13.10
CA PHE A 111 -9.73 10.02 12.46
C PHE A 111 -10.27 10.81 11.25
N LEU A 112 -10.96 10.13 10.32
CA LEU A 112 -11.54 10.80 9.14
C LEU A 112 -12.61 11.81 9.53
N HIS A 113 -13.50 11.46 10.49
CA HIS A 113 -14.50 12.38 11.00
C HIS A 113 -13.84 13.64 11.59
N SER A 114 -12.82 13.47 12.44
CA SER A 114 -12.06 14.60 13.00
C SER A 114 -11.45 15.50 11.93
N LYS A 115 -10.90 14.91 10.84
CA LYS A 115 -10.33 15.67 9.73
C LYS A 115 -11.38 16.43 8.92
N VAL A 116 -12.54 15.84 8.68
CA VAL A 116 -13.65 16.50 7.99
C VAL A 116 -14.23 17.63 8.85
N THR A 117 -14.51 17.39 10.13
CA THR A 117 -15.01 18.42 11.04
C THR A 117 -14.03 19.60 11.15
N SER A 118 -12.72 19.30 11.28
CA SER A 118 -11.68 20.33 11.32
C SER A 118 -11.51 21.10 10.01
N ALA A 119 -11.95 20.56 8.88
CA ALA A 119 -11.94 21.28 7.60
C ALA A 119 -13.15 22.21 7.45
N LEU A 120 -14.29 21.84 8.01
CA LEU A 120 -15.52 22.64 7.98
C LEU A 120 -15.51 23.77 9.03
N SER A 121 -14.98 23.50 10.21
CA SER A 121 -14.78 24.53 11.24
C SER A 121 -13.47 25.25 10.93
N SER A 122 -13.53 26.54 10.55
CA SER A 122 -12.35 27.39 10.21
C SER A 122 -11.32 27.59 11.34
N SER A 123 -11.34 26.75 12.38
CA SER A 123 -10.33 26.64 13.43
C SER A 123 -9.05 26.01 12.86
N SER A 124 -8.25 26.87 12.25
CA SER A 124 -6.96 26.63 11.58
C SER A 124 -5.80 26.26 12.53
N SER A 125 -6.04 25.44 13.55
CA SER A 125 -5.00 25.09 14.54
C SER A 125 -4.43 23.67 14.41
N SER A 126 -4.73 22.92 13.34
CA SER A 126 -3.99 21.69 13.05
C SER A 126 -2.71 22.03 12.26
N GLY A 127 -1.65 22.39 12.98
CA GLY A 127 -0.32 22.54 12.39
C GLY A 127 0.16 21.25 11.70
N LEU A 128 1.16 21.39 10.83
CA LEU A 128 1.83 20.25 10.19
C LEU A 128 2.35 19.30 11.28
N LYS A 129 1.98 18.03 11.20
CA LYS A 129 2.46 17.00 12.12
C LYS A 129 3.60 16.25 11.46
N ILE A 130 4.72 16.18 12.15
CA ILE A 130 5.88 15.40 11.70
C ILE A 130 5.62 13.92 12.05
N LEU A 131 5.54 13.09 11.01
CA LEU A 131 5.41 11.65 11.13
C LEU A 131 6.79 11.01 11.28
N LYS A 132 6.88 9.96 12.09
CA LYS A 132 8.09 9.14 12.16
C LYS A 132 8.35 8.44 10.83
N GLU A 133 9.60 8.43 10.39
CA GLU A 133 10.04 7.79 9.14
C GLU A 133 9.61 6.31 9.09
N GLU A 134 9.78 5.59 10.20
CA GLU A 134 9.36 4.19 10.32
C GLU A 134 7.85 4.00 10.11
N HIS A 135 7.01 4.92 10.59
CA HIS A 135 5.57 4.85 10.39
C HIS A 135 5.20 5.06 8.92
N ILE A 136 5.86 6.01 8.25
CA ILE A 136 5.68 6.29 6.82
C ILE A 136 6.05 5.06 5.99
N MET A 137 7.27 4.54 6.18
CA MET A 137 7.79 3.39 5.43
C MET A 137 6.95 2.13 5.67
N THR A 138 6.63 1.82 6.92
CA THR A 138 5.83 0.63 7.26
C THR A 138 4.43 0.70 6.65
N THR A 139 3.78 1.87 6.70
CA THR A 139 2.42 2.04 6.16
C THR A 139 2.41 1.91 4.63
N LEU A 140 3.37 2.55 3.94
CA LEU A 140 3.50 2.45 2.49
C LEU A 140 3.80 1.01 2.04
N PHE A 141 4.83 0.37 2.62
CA PHE A 141 5.23 -0.97 2.21
C PHE A 141 4.18 -2.03 2.57
N ALA A 142 3.53 -1.93 3.74
CA ALA A 142 2.47 -2.86 4.10
C ALA A 142 1.24 -2.70 3.19
N GLY A 143 0.84 -1.48 2.84
CA GLY A 143 -0.27 -1.26 1.91
C GLY A 143 0.02 -1.77 0.50
N ASN A 144 1.23 -1.55 0.00
CA ASN A 144 1.69 -2.14 -1.27
C ASN A 144 1.68 -3.68 -1.22
N PHE A 145 2.22 -4.25 -0.13
CA PHE A 145 2.27 -5.69 0.07
C PHE A 145 0.86 -6.31 0.09
N ILE A 146 -0.10 -5.71 0.81
CA ILE A 146 -1.51 -6.13 0.80
C ILE A 146 -2.06 -6.16 -0.64
N GLY A 147 -1.74 -5.15 -1.45
CA GLY A 147 -2.12 -5.12 -2.85
C GLY A 147 -1.51 -6.25 -3.68
N ILE A 148 -0.26 -6.62 -3.41
CA ILE A 148 0.43 -7.72 -4.08
C ILE A 148 -0.18 -9.07 -3.72
N VAL A 149 -0.51 -9.30 -2.44
CA VAL A 149 -1.19 -10.53 -1.99
C VAL A 149 -2.53 -10.70 -2.72
N CYS A 150 -3.30 -9.61 -2.85
CA CYS A 150 -4.59 -9.61 -3.54
C CYS A 150 -4.50 -9.47 -5.07
N ALA A 151 -3.31 -9.32 -5.63
CA ALA A 151 -3.16 -9.12 -7.07
C ALA A 151 -3.43 -10.43 -7.81
N ARG A 152 -4.54 -10.44 -8.56
CA ARG A 152 -4.96 -11.58 -9.39
C ARG A 152 -3.84 -12.08 -10.29
N SER A 153 -3.22 -11.17 -11.04
CA SER A 153 -2.19 -11.53 -12.03
C SER A 153 -0.89 -10.81 -11.71
N LEU A 154 0.15 -11.59 -11.41
CA LEU A 154 1.49 -11.07 -11.16
C LEU A 154 2.46 -11.63 -12.19
N HIS A 155 2.99 -10.77 -13.05
CA HIS A 155 4.07 -11.10 -13.97
C HIS A 155 5.43 -11.01 -13.25
N TYR A 156 6.47 -11.73 -13.68
CA TYR A 156 7.81 -11.75 -13.06
C TYR A 156 8.40 -10.35 -12.77
N GLN A 157 8.20 -9.40 -13.69
CA GLN A 157 8.58 -7.99 -13.52
C GLN A 157 7.99 -7.31 -12.27
N PHE A 158 6.87 -7.82 -11.72
CA PHE A 158 6.26 -7.26 -10.52
C PHE A 158 7.07 -7.55 -9.25
N TYR A 159 8.03 -8.48 -9.30
CA TYR A 159 8.86 -8.81 -8.14
C TYR A 159 9.70 -7.61 -7.68
N SER A 160 10.30 -6.88 -8.61
CA SER A 160 11.15 -5.71 -8.31
C SER A 160 10.43 -4.60 -7.54
N TRP A 161 9.10 -4.54 -7.62
CA TRP A 161 8.28 -3.51 -6.99
C TRP A 161 8.09 -3.70 -5.48
N TYR A 162 8.44 -4.86 -4.93
CA TYR A 162 8.36 -5.11 -3.48
C TYR A 162 9.49 -5.97 -2.93
N PHE A 163 10.34 -6.53 -3.79
CA PHE A 163 11.54 -7.25 -3.38
C PHE A 163 12.35 -6.48 -2.32
N TYR A 164 12.63 -5.21 -2.58
CA TYR A 164 13.42 -4.37 -1.67
C TYR A 164 12.69 -4.01 -0.37
N SER A 165 11.36 -4.07 -0.33
CA SER A 165 10.59 -3.82 0.90
C SER A 165 10.40 -5.08 1.75
N LEU A 166 10.58 -6.29 1.20
CA LEU A 166 10.42 -7.55 1.93
C LEU A 166 11.32 -7.67 3.16
N PRO A 167 12.66 -7.41 3.09
CA PRO A 167 13.51 -7.49 4.27
C PRO A 167 13.04 -6.53 5.36
N TYR A 168 12.69 -5.30 4.99
CA TYR A 168 12.15 -4.32 5.93
C TYR A 168 10.87 -4.81 6.61
N LEU A 169 9.89 -5.30 5.83
CA LEU A 169 8.61 -5.79 6.36
C LEU A 169 8.81 -6.99 7.30
N LEU A 170 9.67 -7.93 6.93
CA LEU A 170 10.00 -9.09 7.75
C LEU A 170 10.60 -8.68 9.10
N TRP A 171 11.44 -7.64 9.13
CA TRP A 171 12.03 -7.12 10.37
C TRP A 171 11.06 -6.29 11.22
N LYS A 172 9.92 -5.84 10.68
CA LYS A 172 8.83 -5.29 11.49
C LYS A 172 7.94 -6.38 12.12
N THR A 173 8.10 -7.66 11.78
CA THR A 173 7.38 -8.77 12.41
C THR A 173 8.09 -9.26 13.68
N HIS A 174 7.35 -9.90 14.59
CA HIS A 174 7.90 -10.55 15.79
C HIS A 174 8.55 -11.92 15.55
N PHE A 175 8.71 -12.33 14.28
CA PHE A 175 9.32 -13.62 13.95
C PHE A 175 10.81 -13.68 14.33
N PRO A 176 11.34 -14.84 14.74
CA PRO A 176 12.76 -15.01 14.95
C PRO A 176 13.52 -14.83 13.62
N THR A 177 14.78 -14.40 13.68
CA THR A 177 15.60 -14.11 12.48
C THR A 177 15.67 -15.29 11.50
N SER A 178 15.74 -16.53 12.00
CA SER A 178 15.71 -17.72 11.15
C SER A 178 14.44 -17.80 10.29
N LEU A 179 13.27 -17.61 10.89
CA LEU A 179 12.00 -17.61 10.17
C LEU A 179 11.90 -16.46 9.17
N ARG A 180 12.39 -15.25 9.52
CA ARG A 180 12.44 -14.12 8.59
C ARG A 180 13.25 -14.46 7.33
N LEU A 181 14.42 -15.05 7.50
CA LEU A 181 15.29 -15.46 6.39
C LEU A 181 14.65 -16.59 5.56
N ILE A 182 14.04 -17.59 6.21
CA ILE A 182 13.31 -18.67 5.53
C ILE A 182 12.17 -18.10 4.69
N LEU A 183 11.39 -17.16 5.23
CA LEU A 183 10.31 -16.50 4.49
C LEU A 183 10.84 -15.69 3.30
N PHE A 184 11.94 -14.95 3.49
CA PHE A 184 12.56 -14.17 2.42
C PHE A 184 13.04 -15.06 1.27
N VAL A 185 13.85 -16.08 1.58
CA VAL A 185 14.38 -17.04 0.61
C VAL A 185 13.26 -17.86 -0.03
N GLY A 186 12.23 -18.22 0.74
CA GLY A 186 11.05 -18.93 0.22
C GLY A 186 10.28 -18.11 -0.82
N VAL A 187 10.11 -16.80 -0.57
CA VAL A 187 9.50 -15.90 -1.57
C VAL A 187 10.39 -15.82 -2.79
N GLU A 188 11.69 -15.61 -2.62
CA GLU A 188 12.66 -15.57 -3.73
C GLU A 188 12.65 -16.87 -4.55
N PHE A 189 12.60 -18.03 -3.91
CA PHE A 189 12.45 -19.32 -4.59
C PHE A 189 11.20 -19.35 -5.46
N CYS A 190 10.03 -18.97 -4.92
CA CYS A 190 8.78 -18.99 -5.68
C CYS A 190 8.81 -18.08 -6.92
N TRP A 191 9.52 -16.95 -6.86
CA TRP A 191 9.69 -16.04 -8.01
C TRP A 191 10.73 -16.51 -9.02
N ASN A 192 11.64 -17.41 -8.65
CA ASN A 192 12.64 -17.99 -9.54
C ASN A 192 12.15 -19.26 -10.27
N VAL A 193 11.02 -19.84 -9.86
CA VAL A 193 10.38 -20.94 -10.62
C VAL A 193 9.75 -20.37 -11.88
N TYR A 194 10.27 -20.74 -13.06
CA TYR A 194 9.81 -20.28 -14.36
C TYR A 194 9.55 -21.42 -15.36
N PRO A 195 8.35 -21.47 -16.02
CA PRO A 195 7.13 -20.76 -15.64
C PRO A 195 6.59 -21.25 -14.29
N SER A 196 5.77 -20.43 -13.63
CA SER A 196 5.15 -20.78 -12.35
C SER A 196 4.26 -22.02 -12.50
N ASN A 197 4.13 -22.77 -11.41
CA ASN A 197 3.24 -23.93 -11.34
C ASN A 197 2.31 -23.83 -10.11
N ASN A 198 1.41 -24.80 -9.97
CA ASN A 198 0.42 -24.80 -8.89
C ASN A 198 1.08 -24.78 -7.50
N TYR A 199 2.16 -25.54 -7.31
CA TYR A 199 2.86 -25.63 -6.05
C TYR A 199 3.60 -24.33 -5.71
N SER A 200 4.38 -23.78 -6.63
CA SER A 200 5.13 -22.54 -6.38
C SER A 200 4.20 -21.36 -6.10
N SER A 201 3.05 -21.31 -6.77
CA SER A 201 2.05 -20.26 -6.55
C SER A 201 1.29 -20.41 -5.23
N ALA A 202 0.87 -21.63 -4.88
CA ALA A 202 0.22 -21.89 -3.60
C ALA A 202 1.19 -21.60 -2.43
N LEU A 203 2.45 -22.03 -2.55
CA LEU A 203 3.50 -21.73 -1.59
C LEU A 203 3.73 -20.21 -1.46
N LEU A 204 3.82 -19.49 -2.58
CA LEU A 204 3.96 -18.03 -2.55
C LEU A 204 2.83 -17.36 -1.78
N LEU A 205 1.57 -17.77 -2.02
CA LEU A 205 0.42 -17.24 -1.31
C LEU A 205 0.50 -17.56 0.19
N CYS A 206 0.85 -18.79 0.57
CA CYS A 206 1.04 -19.17 1.97
C CYS A 206 2.11 -18.33 2.67
N LEU A 207 3.28 -18.15 2.03
CA LEU A 207 4.36 -17.31 2.56
C LEU A 207 3.91 -15.85 2.71
N HIS A 208 3.20 -15.32 1.71
CA HIS A 208 2.65 -13.96 1.77
C HIS A 208 1.64 -13.79 2.90
N LEU A 209 0.76 -14.76 3.12
CA LEU A 209 -0.21 -14.75 4.22
C LEU A 209 0.49 -14.84 5.59
N LEU A 210 1.55 -15.63 5.73
CA LEU A 210 2.36 -15.68 6.96
C LEU A 210 3.04 -14.34 7.25
N ILE A 211 3.61 -13.69 6.23
CA ILE A 211 4.19 -12.34 6.38
C ILE A 211 3.11 -11.33 6.78
N LEU A 212 1.94 -11.37 6.14
CA LEU A 212 0.83 -10.48 6.45
C LEU A 212 0.33 -10.68 7.88
N TRP A 213 0.24 -11.93 8.33
CA TRP A 213 -0.06 -12.27 9.73
C TRP A 213 1.00 -11.72 10.69
N GLY A 214 2.28 -11.89 10.39
CA GLY A 214 3.38 -11.33 11.19
C GLY A 214 3.31 -9.81 11.33
N LEU A 215 2.95 -9.11 10.23
CA LEU A 215 2.75 -7.65 10.23
C LEU A 215 1.52 -7.24 11.05
N TRP A 216 0.45 -8.03 10.98
CA TRP A 216 -0.75 -7.81 11.78
C TRP A 216 -0.45 -7.94 13.28
N SER A 217 0.23 -9.02 13.68
CA SER A 217 0.61 -9.30 15.07
C SER A 217 1.68 -8.37 15.64
N ALA A 218 2.39 -7.61 14.81
CA ALA A 218 3.35 -6.62 15.26
C ALA A 218 2.70 -5.60 16.23
N GLN A 219 3.47 -4.91 17.06
CA GLN A 219 2.89 -3.81 17.86
C GLN A 219 2.63 -2.58 16.97
N SER A 220 1.62 -1.79 17.33
CA SER A 220 1.41 -0.47 16.71
C SER A 220 2.24 0.55 17.46
N GLU A 221 3.14 1.22 16.76
CA GLU A 221 3.97 2.29 17.29
C GLU A 221 3.27 3.65 17.17
N TYR A 222 3.56 4.56 18.11
CA TYR A 222 3.04 5.92 18.06
C TYR A 222 3.59 6.68 16.84
N PRO A 223 2.74 7.23 15.97
CA PRO A 223 3.12 7.64 14.62
C PRO A 223 3.79 9.03 14.52
N TYR A 224 3.66 9.87 15.55
CA TYR A 224 4.16 11.24 15.52
C TYR A 224 5.49 11.36 16.25
N VAL A 225 6.37 12.22 15.75
CA VAL A 225 7.58 12.63 16.49
C VAL A 225 7.12 13.47 17.67
N GLU A 226 7.49 13.06 18.89
CA GLU A 226 7.29 13.91 20.06
C GLU A 226 8.16 15.15 19.88
N GLU A 227 7.52 16.33 19.78
CA GLU A 227 8.25 17.57 19.98
C GLU A 227 8.82 17.49 21.39
N LYS A 228 10.15 17.38 21.52
CA LYS A 228 10.83 17.76 22.75
C LYS A 228 10.45 19.21 22.98
N LEU A 229 9.39 19.41 23.77
CA LEU A 229 9.01 20.69 24.31
C LEU A 229 10.30 21.33 24.81
N SER A 230 10.58 22.49 24.26
CA SER A 230 11.66 23.38 24.64
C SER A 230 11.42 23.91 26.06
N THR A 231 11.34 23.04 27.05
CA THR A 231 11.51 23.34 28.47
C THR A 231 13.00 23.59 28.80
N ARG A 232 13.72 24.27 27.91
CA ARG A 232 15.11 24.71 28.12
C ARG A 232 15.28 26.22 28.31
N LYS A 233 14.19 26.97 28.54
CA LYS A 233 14.23 28.39 28.91
C LYS A 233 13.19 28.74 29.99
N LYS A 234 13.24 28.06 31.13
CA LYS A 234 12.71 28.60 32.41
C LYS A 234 13.56 28.23 33.63
N GLU A 235 14.80 27.79 33.41
CA GLU A 235 15.81 27.70 34.47
C GLU A 235 17.10 28.34 33.96
N LYS A 236 17.20 29.65 34.17
CA LYS A 236 18.36 30.36 34.71
C LYS A 236 18.05 31.86 34.73
#